data_AF-A0A6G0EDS1-F1
#
_entry.id   AF-A0A6G0EDS1-F1
#
_cell.length_a   1.000
_cell.length_b   1.000
_cell.length_c   1.000
_cell.angle_alpha   90.00
_cell.angle_beta   90.00
_cell.angle_gamma   90.00
#
_symmetry.space_group_name_H-M   'P 1'
#
loop_
_entity.id
_entity.type
_entity.pdbx_description
1 polymer ?
#
loop_
_entity_poly.entity_id
_entity_poly.type
_entity_poly.pdbx_seq_one_letter_code
_entity_poly.pdbx_strand_id
1 'polypeptide(L)'
;MSSSGLLVFGDCDRVFDDVPPPYRYAVRQVREHFDRDAFYDAVDDPSAFVFFGVAPCNLGVEYEWGRTPAFLGHGIWNEGSERLLPIEKAEQVFERLGIDPVNTFQKEVNVRDFHPDRYDIPPSAWYDGPAAGVLVENRRGGSAILRNVGVEEAETADPIRDTSSEGVAELVTEPRINRAVERIESLDKAVTTTEVQTRVFEMIVREEYARLDAGNADLDAVRSAIGSIVSEKLGTESWDE
;
A
#
# COMPACT_ATOMS: atom_id res chain seq x y z
N MET A 1 -9.72 -0.14 -15.63
CA MET A 1 -10.01 -1.60 -15.62
C MET A 1 -9.97 -2.09 -17.07
N SER A 2 -9.67 -3.35 -17.40
CA SER A 2 -9.86 -3.80 -18.78
C SER A 2 -11.34 -3.82 -19.15
N SER A 3 -11.66 -3.85 -20.44
CA SER A 3 -13.04 -4.07 -20.92
C SER A 3 -13.64 -5.41 -20.45
N SER A 4 -12.79 -6.36 -20.02
CA SER A 4 -13.18 -7.64 -19.44
C SER A 4 -13.44 -7.60 -17.93
N GLY A 5 -13.39 -6.43 -17.28
CA GLY A 5 -13.62 -6.29 -15.84
C GLY A 5 -12.43 -6.67 -14.94
N LEU A 6 -11.22 -6.82 -15.51
CA LEU A 6 -10.02 -7.13 -14.74
C LEU A 6 -9.26 -5.85 -14.37
N LEU A 7 -8.90 -5.72 -13.10
CA LEU A 7 -8.06 -4.62 -12.63
C LEU A 7 -6.65 -4.74 -13.22
N VAL A 8 -6.20 -3.65 -13.84
CA VAL A 8 -4.87 -3.50 -14.42
C VAL A 8 -4.08 -2.56 -13.51
N PHE A 9 -2.83 -2.92 -13.21
CA PHE A 9 -1.99 -2.22 -12.25
C PHE A 9 -0.72 -1.72 -12.91
N GLY A 10 -0.19 -0.61 -12.42
CA GLY A 10 1.05 -0.01 -12.91
C GLY A 10 1.60 1.01 -11.91
N ASP A 11 2.79 1.51 -12.19
CA ASP A 11 3.39 2.68 -11.55
C ASP A 11 3.37 3.88 -12.52
N CYS A 12 4.15 4.92 -12.21
CA CYS A 12 4.28 6.09 -13.07
C CYS A 12 4.95 5.81 -14.42
N ASP A 13 5.68 4.71 -14.54
CA ASP A 13 6.53 4.42 -15.70
C ASP A 13 5.91 3.37 -16.61
N ARG A 14 5.18 2.40 -16.04
CA ARG A 14 4.66 1.25 -16.79
C ARG A 14 3.45 0.58 -16.14
N VAL A 15 2.70 -0.12 -17.00
CA VAL A 15 1.75 -1.16 -16.59
C VAL A 15 2.53 -2.45 -16.29
N PHE A 16 2.10 -3.18 -15.27
CA PHE A 16 2.73 -4.42 -14.85
C PHE A 16 2.15 -5.63 -15.60
N ASP A 17 3.02 -6.39 -16.26
CA ASP A 17 2.70 -7.77 -16.67
C ASP A 17 2.73 -8.68 -15.44
N ASP A 18 3.82 -8.59 -14.67
CA ASP A 18 3.99 -9.20 -13.36
C ASP A 18 4.19 -8.12 -12.29
N VAL A 19 3.45 -8.22 -11.19
CA VAL A 19 3.51 -7.22 -10.11
C VAL A 19 4.86 -7.30 -9.40
N PRO A 20 5.66 -6.21 -9.42
CA PRO A 20 6.93 -6.18 -8.71
C PRO A 20 6.73 -6.40 -7.21
N PRO A 21 7.65 -7.10 -6.49
CA PRO A 21 7.48 -7.43 -5.08
C PRO A 21 7.03 -6.26 -4.18
N PRO A 22 7.58 -5.03 -4.31
CA PRO A 22 7.16 -3.89 -3.49
C PRO A 22 5.67 -3.54 -3.59
N TYR A 23 5.03 -3.84 -4.72
CA TYR A 23 3.62 -3.53 -4.97
C TYR A 23 2.68 -4.69 -4.66
N ARG A 24 3.18 -5.91 -4.41
CA ARG A 24 2.34 -7.12 -4.29
C ARG A 24 1.34 -7.02 -3.16
N TYR A 25 1.73 -6.49 -2.00
CA TYR A 25 0.82 -6.31 -0.86
C TYR A 25 -0.33 -5.36 -1.21
N ALA A 26 -0.01 -4.20 -1.81
CA ALA A 26 -1.00 -3.21 -2.24
C ALA A 26 -1.96 -3.79 -3.30
N VAL A 27 -1.42 -4.45 -4.33
CA VAL A 27 -2.24 -5.06 -5.39
C VAL A 27 -3.15 -6.15 -4.86
N ARG A 28 -2.66 -7.01 -3.96
CA ARG A 28 -3.50 -8.03 -3.31
C ARG A 28 -4.65 -7.38 -2.55
N GLN A 29 -4.35 -6.37 -1.73
CA GLN A 29 -5.35 -5.70 -0.91
C GLN A 29 -6.41 -4.99 -1.75
N VAL A 30 -6.01 -4.34 -2.86
CA VAL A 30 -6.97 -3.77 -3.82
C VAL A 30 -7.81 -4.86 -4.47
N ARG A 31 -7.23 -5.99 -4.89
CA ARG A 31 -8.00 -7.09 -5.49
C ARG A 31 -9.00 -7.73 -4.53
N GLU A 32 -8.68 -7.74 -3.24
CA GLU A 32 -9.54 -8.32 -2.20
C GLU A 32 -10.66 -7.39 -1.74
N HIS A 33 -10.45 -6.06 -1.76
CA HIS A 33 -11.41 -5.10 -1.23
C HIS A 33 -12.16 -4.30 -2.29
N PHE A 34 -11.60 -4.12 -3.49
CA PHE A 34 -12.23 -3.32 -4.53
C PHE A 34 -13.54 -3.98 -4.98
N ASP A 35 -14.65 -3.28 -4.77
CA ASP A 35 -15.98 -3.72 -5.22
C ASP A 35 -16.10 -3.55 -6.74
N ARG A 36 -15.62 -4.57 -7.45
CA ARG A 36 -15.60 -4.62 -8.93
C ARG A 36 -17.01 -4.57 -9.52
N ASP A 37 -17.96 -5.23 -8.87
CA ASP A 37 -19.33 -5.32 -9.36
C ASP A 37 -20.02 -3.97 -9.20
N ALA A 38 -19.89 -3.32 -8.04
CA ALA A 38 -20.42 -1.98 -7.83
C ALA A 38 -19.81 -0.95 -8.77
N PHE A 39 -18.52 -1.07 -9.11
CA PHE A 39 -17.90 -0.19 -10.10
C PHE A 39 -18.44 -0.46 -11.51
N TYR A 40 -18.49 -1.73 -11.93
CA TYR A 40 -18.96 -2.13 -13.25
C TYR A 40 -20.42 -1.70 -13.49
N ASP A 41 -21.29 -1.84 -12.49
CA ASP A 41 -22.69 -1.43 -12.58
C ASP A 41 -22.88 0.10 -12.60
N ALA A 42 -21.91 0.86 -12.12
CA ALA A 42 -22.00 2.31 -11.98
C ALA A 42 -21.53 3.09 -13.21
N VAL A 43 -20.79 2.47 -14.14
CA VAL A 43 -20.18 3.15 -15.29
C VAL A 43 -20.40 2.38 -16.60
N ASP A 44 -20.63 3.11 -17.69
CA ASP A 44 -20.83 2.50 -19.01
C ASP A 44 -19.56 1.84 -19.56
N ASP A 45 -18.40 2.46 -19.30
CA ASP A 45 -17.08 1.96 -19.70
C ASP A 45 -16.09 2.05 -18.54
N PRO A 46 -15.81 0.93 -17.84
CA PRO A 46 -14.82 0.90 -16.77
C PRO A 46 -13.36 1.06 -17.22
N SER A 47 -13.09 0.99 -18.52
CA SER A 47 -11.75 1.19 -19.08
C SER A 47 -11.38 2.66 -19.24
N ALA A 48 -12.38 3.54 -19.32
CA ALA A 48 -12.20 5.00 -19.34
C ALA A 48 -11.70 5.59 -18.00
N PHE A 49 -11.51 4.77 -16.95
CA PHE A 49 -11.13 5.22 -15.62
C PHE A 49 -9.78 4.65 -15.16
N VAL A 50 -8.94 5.54 -14.62
CA VAL A 50 -7.68 5.21 -13.96
C VAL A 50 -7.70 5.72 -12.53
N PHE A 51 -7.42 4.85 -11.58
CA PHE A 51 -7.36 5.18 -10.16
C PHE A 51 -5.89 5.36 -9.76
N PHE A 52 -5.58 6.50 -9.18
CA PHE A 52 -4.27 6.84 -8.63
C PHE A 52 -4.29 6.78 -7.12
N GLY A 53 -3.20 6.31 -6.55
CA GLY A 53 -3.03 6.18 -5.12
C GLY A 53 -1.58 6.00 -4.73
N VAL A 54 -1.35 5.98 -3.42
CA VAL A 54 -0.05 5.72 -2.81
C VAL A 54 -0.09 4.33 -2.21
N ALA A 55 0.94 3.52 -2.46
CA ALA A 55 1.17 2.25 -1.78
C ALA A 55 2.22 2.47 -0.68
N PRO A 56 1.84 2.64 0.60
CA PRO A 56 2.81 3.00 1.64
C PRO A 56 3.78 1.84 1.88
N CYS A 57 5.08 2.12 1.83
CA CYS A 57 6.16 1.21 2.23
C CYS A 57 7.09 1.91 3.22
N ASN A 58 7.91 1.13 3.95
CA ASN A 58 8.84 1.69 4.92
C ASN A 58 10.00 2.40 4.19
N LEU A 59 9.99 3.73 4.28
CA LEU A 59 11.05 4.62 3.82
C LEU A 59 11.63 5.42 4.99
N GLY A 60 11.80 4.78 6.15
CA GLY A 60 12.26 5.41 7.40
C GLY A 60 11.13 5.89 8.32
N VAL A 61 9.87 5.59 7.96
CA VAL A 61 8.70 5.88 8.79
C VAL A 61 8.15 4.59 9.37
N GLU A 62 8.20 4.50 10.70
CA GLU A 62 7.59 3.42 11.47
C GLU A 62 6.09 3.66 11.60
N TYR A 63 5.38 3.47 10.48
CA TYR A 63 3.93 3.44 10.48
C TYR A 63 3.41 2.34 11.41
N GLU A 64 2.21 2.51 11.94
CA GLU A 64 1.50 1.42 12.58
C GLU A 64 0.99 0.45 11.50
N TRP A 65 1.87 -0.44 11.04
CA TRP A 65 1.64 -1.30 9.87
C TRP A 65 0.42 -2.20 9.98
N GLY A 66 0.01 -2.54 11.21
CA GLY A 66 -1.22 -3.30 11.47
C GLY A 66 -2.51 -2.57 11.07
N ARG A 67 -2.50 -1.23 11.09
CA ARG A 67 -3.67 -0.40 10.74
C ARG A 67 -3.50 0.40 9.43
N THR A 68 -2.27 0.55 8.93
CA THR A 68 -1.99 1.41 7.77
C THR A 68 -2.43 0.74 6.46
N PRO A 69 -3.36 1.34 5.69
CA PRO A 69 -3.85 0.77 4.43
C PRO A 69 -2.71 0.49 3.46
N ALA A 70 -2.83 -0.63 2.75
CA ALA A 70 -1.84 -1.04 1.75
C ALA A 70 -1.83 -0.15 0.51
N PHE A 71 -2.94 0.53 0.26
CA PHE A 71 -3.14 1.46 -0.83
C PHE A 71 -4.10 2.56 -0.36
N LEU A 72 -3.73 3.81 -0.60
CA LEU A 72 -4.54 4.99 -0.30
C LEU A 72 -4.87 5.69 -1.62
N GLY A 73 -6.15 5.77 -1.97
CA GLY A 73 -6.61 6.45 -3.18
C GLY A 73 -6.50 7.96 -3.08
N HIS A 74 -6.03 8.65 -4.13
CA HIS A 74 -5.99 10.12 -4.12
C HIS A 74 -6.57 10.77 -5.38
N GLY A 75 -6.63 10.06 -6.50
CA GLY A 75 -7.10 10.65 -7.76
C GLY A 75 -7.80 9.64 -8.64
N ILE A 76 -8.77 10.11 -9.42
CA ILE A 76 -9.45 9.28 -10.42
C ILE A 76 -9.47 10.05 -11.73
N TRP A 77 -8.78 9.56 -12.74
CA TRP A 77 -8.87 10.08 -14.10
C TRP A 77 -10.09 9.52 -14.80
N ASN A 78 -10.79 10.37 -15.54
CA ASN A 78 -11.86 9.97 -16.44
C ASN A 78 -11.50 10.44 -17.86
N GLU A 79 -11.20 9.48 -18.74
CA GLU A 79 -10.87 9.68 -20.15
C GLU A 79 -11.98 10.42 -20.90
N GLY A 80 -13.25 10.10 -20.64
CA GLY A 80 -14.39 10.75 -21.31
C GLY A 80 -14.51 12.25 -21.02
N SER A 81 -13.87 12.75 -19.96
CA SER A 81 -13.79 14.19 -19.66
C SER A 81 -12.37 14.76 -19.68
N GLU A 82 -11.38 13.92 -20.01
CA GLU A 82 -9.95 14.22 -20.01
C GLU A 82 -9.49 15.03 -18.79
N ARG A 83 -9.95 14.62 -17.60
CA ARG A 83 -9.60 15.28 -16.33
C ARG A 83 -9.72 14.34 -15.13
N LEU A 84 -9.05 14.74 -14.05
CA LEU A 84 -9.30 14.18 -12.73
C LEU A 84 -10.70 14.55 -12.24
N LEU A 85 -11.36 13.61 -11.56
CA LEU A 85 -12.56 13.89 -10.80
C LEU A 85 -12.25 14.88 -9.66
N PRO A 86 -13.20 15.75 -9.29
CA PRO A 86 -13.05 16.59 -8.10
C PRO A 86 -12.76 15.74 -6.85
N ILE A 87 -11.87 16.22 -5.97
CA ILE A 87 -11.39 15.47 -4.78
C ILE A 87 -12.54 14.85 -3.96
N GLU A 88 -13.60 15.60 -3.68
CA GLU A 88 -14.74 15.09 -2.90
C GLU A 88 -15.46 13.94 -3.60
N LYS A 89 -15.55 13.99 -4.93
CA LYS A 89 -16.14 12.91 -5.71
C LYS A 89 -15.20 11.71 -5.76
N ALA A 90 -13.89 11.92 -5.85
CA ALA A 90 -12.90 10.86 -5.81
C ALA A 90 -12.92 10.13 -4.46
N GLU A 91 -12.91 10.86 -3.35
CA GLU A 91 -13.04 10.33 -1.97
C GLU A 91 -14.26 9.42 -1.84
N GLN A 92 -15.44 9.93 -2.20
CA GLN A 92 -16.70 9.16 -2.14
C GLN A 92 -16.66 7.89 -3.00
N VAL A 93 -16.01 7.94 -4.15
CA VAL A 93 -15.87 6.77 -5.02
C VAL A 93 -14.92 5.75 -4.40
N PHE A 94 -13.78 6.17 -3.85
CA PHE A 94 -12.86 5.26 -3.16
C PHE A 94 -13.56 4.55 -1.99
N GLU A 95 -14.21 5.31 -1.10
CA GLU A 95 -14.93 4.76 0.05
C GLU A 95 -16.02 3.76 -0.38
N ARG A 96 -16.81 4.11 -1.40
CA ARG A 96 -17.86 3.22 -1.92
C ARG A 96 -17.31 1.93 -2.53
N LEU A 97 -16.10 1.98 -3.08
CA LEU A 97 -15.45 0.82 -3.69
C LEU A 97 -14.58 0.04 -2.69
N GLY A 98 -14.64 0.37 -1.39
CA GLY A 98 -13.90 -0.34 -0.34
C GLY A 98 -12.41 0.00 -0.28
N ILE A 99 -12.01 1.16 -0.79
CA ILE A 99 -10.63 1.65 -0.75
C ILE A 99 -10.57 2.91 0.11
N ASP A 100 -9.61 2.96 1.03
CA ASP A 100 -9.37 4.15 1.84
C ASP A 100 -8.79 5.29 0.97
N PRO A 101 -9.38 6.49 0.97
CA PRO A 101 -8.73 7.66 0.39
C PRO A 101 -7.60 8.17 1.27
N VAL A 102 -6.67 8.94 0.70
CA VAL A 102 -5.70 9.73 1.48
C VAL A 102 -6.44 10.69 2.42
N ASN A 103 -5.85 10.96 3.59
CA ASN A 103 -6.46 11.84 4.56
C ASN A 103 -6.47 13.30 4.05
N THR A 104 -7.65 13.87 3.91
CA THR A 104 -7.79 15.30 3.61
C THR A 104 -7.69 16.13 4.87
N PHE A 105 -6.63 16.92 4.98
CA PHE A 105 -6.39 17.81 6.13
C PHE A 105 -7.15 19.13 6.02
N GLN A 106 -7.23 19.70 4.83
CA GLN A 106 -7.85 21.01 4.57
C GLN A 106 -8.49 21.04 3.19
N LYS A 107 -9.67 21.66 3.09
CA LYS A 107 -10.37 21.92 1.83
C LYS A 107 -10.46 23.42 1.60
N GLU A 108 -10.36 23.82 0.33
CA GLU A 108 -10.64 25.19 -0.14
C GLU A 108 -9.80 26.31 0.50
N VAL A 109 -8.49 26.10 0.66
CA VAL A 109 -7.58 27.15 1.13
C VAL A 109 -7.43 28.24 0.08
N ASN A 110 -7.54 29.51 0.48
CA ASN A 110 -7.32 30.63 -0.42
C ASN A 110 -5.85 30.68 -0.86
N VAL A 111 -5.59 30.85 -2.15
CA VAL A 111 -4.22 30.91 -2.69
C VAL A 111 -3.37 32.01 -2.03
N ARG A 112 -3.99 33.11 -1.58
CA ARG A 112 -3.27 34.20 -0.89
C ARG A 112 -2.81 33.82 0.52
N ASP A 113 -3.44 32.82 1.12
CA ASP A 113 -3.18 32.35 2.47
C ASP A 113 -2.36 31.05 2.48
N PHE A 114 -2.10 30.46 1.30
CA PHE A 114 -1.28 29.28 1.15
C PHE A 114 0.16 29.63 0.77
N HIS A 115 1.09 29.38 1.69
CA HIS A 115 2.52 29.61 1.49
C HIS A 115 3.29 28.29 1.65
N PRO A 116 3.70 27.64 0.54
CA PRO A 116 4.39 26.35 0.57
C PRO A 116 5.59 26.32 1.52
N ASP A 117 6.42 27.37 1.50
CA ASP A 117 7.66 27.46 2.30
C ASP A 117 7.42 27.64 3.81
N ARG A 118 6.17 27.85 4.22
CA ARG A 118 5.75 28.07 5.61
C ARG A 118 4.63 27.14 6.02
N TYR A 119 4.34 26.12 5.22
CA TYR A 119 3.26 25.20 5.49
C TYR A 119 3.72 24.18 6.55
N ASP A 120 3.09 24.22 7.72
CA ASP A 120 3.33 23.25 8.77
C ASP A 120 2.67 21.92 8.41
N ILE A 121 3.49 20.87 8.28
CA ILE A 121 3.00 19.54 7.90
C ILE A 121 2.17 18.96 9.05
N PRO A 122 0.91 18.55 8.79
CA PRO A 122 -0.02 18.10 9.82
C PRO A 122 0.40 16.73 10.41
N PRO A 123 -0.15 16.34 11.57
CA PRO A 123 0.04 15.00 12.12
C PRO A 123 -0.50 13.91 11.20
N SER A 124 0.17 12.76 11.18
CA SER A 124 -0.24 11.57 10.46
C SER A 124 -1.42 10.88 11.15
N ALA A 125 -2.31 10.28 10.36
CA ALA A 125 -3.35 9.40 10.88
C ALA A 125 -2.84 7.97 11.15
N TRP A 126 -1.61 7.64 10.76
CA TRP A 126 -1.12 6.27 10.66
C TRP A 126 0.03 5.93 11.62
N TYR A 127 0.52 6.92 12.38
CA TYR A 127 1.47 6.75 13.50
C TYR A 127 1.52 8.03 14.34
N ASP A 128 2.24 8.00 15.46
CA ASP A 128 2.49 9.18 16.30
C ASP A 128 3.64 10.02 15.72
N GLY A 129 3.30 10.95 14.82
CA GLY A 129 4.26 11.85 14.19
C GLY A 129 3.64 12.68 13.07
N PRO A 130 4.42 13.56 12.41
CA PRO A 130 3.94 14.34 11.28
C PRO A 130 3.69 13.46 10.06
N ALA A 131 2.86 13.89 9.10
CA ALA A 131 2.76 13.20 7.82
C ALA A 131 4.12 13.21 7.08
N ALA A 132 4.37 12.17 6.27
CA ALA A 132 5.55 12.12 5.39
C ALA A 132 5.56 13.23 4.33
N GLY A 133 4.39 13.79 4.03
CA GLY A 133 4.19 14.94 3.18
C GLY A 133 2.71 15.22 2.96
N VAL A 134 2.42 16.25 2.19
CA VAL A 134 1.05 16.60 1.77
C VAL A 134 0.97 16.74 0.26
N LEU A 135 -0.09 16.18 -0.31
CA LEU A 135 -0.49 16.45 -1.70
C LEU A 135 -1.37 17.71 -1.71
N VAL A 136 -0.97 18.69 -2.50
CA VAL A 136 -1.68 19.94 -2.69
C VAL A 136 -2.30 19.92 -4.08
N GLU A 137 -3.62 20.00 -4.15
CA GLU A 137 -4.34 20.08 -5.41
C GLU A 137 -5.01 21.44 -5.57
N ASN A 138 -4.95 21.99 -6.79
CA ASN A 138 -5.71 23.17 -7.16
C ASN A 138 -6.96 22.79 -7.97
N ARG A 139 -7.99 23.65 -7.94
CA ARG A 139 -9.26 23.41 -8.65
C ARG A 139 -9.14 23.31 -10.17
N ARG A 140 -8.00 23.66 -10.76
CA ARG A 140 -7.73 23.57 -12.20
C ARG A 140 -7.02 22.26 -12.58
N GLY A 141 -6.84 21.34 -11.64
CA GLY A 141 -6.22 20.03 -11.87
C GLY A 141 -4.69 20.02 -11.77
N GLY A 142 -4.06 21.11 -11.29
CA GLY A 142 -2.64 21.08 -10.95
C GLY A 142 -2.42 20.51 -9.55
N SER A 143 -1.40 19.67 -9.41
CA SER A 143 -1.00 19.08 -8.13
C SER A 143 0.48 19.28 -7.83
N ALA A 144 0.83 19.32 -6.55
CA ALA A 144 2.20 19.39 -6.06
C ALA A 144 2.33 18.63 -4.74
N ILE A 145 3.51 18.09 -4.46
CA ILE A 145 3.78 17.40 -3.19
C ILE A 145 4.72 18.27 -2.36
N LEU A 146 4.32 18.56 -1.12
CA LEU A 146 5.22 19.11 -0.11
C LEU A 146 5.72 17.96 0.76
N ARG A 147 7.01 17.63 0.63
CA ARG A 147 7.66 16.55 1.37
C ARG A 147 8.11 17.04 2.74
N ASN A 148 8.03 16.17 3.74
CA ASN A 148 8.57 16.44 5.06
C ASN A 148 10.05 16.03 5.11
N VAL A 149 10.94 17.00 4.94
CA VAL A 149 12.40 16.74 4.97
C VAL A 149 12.85 16.10 6.28
N GLY A 150 12.26 16.48 7.42
CA GLY A 150 12.59 15.90 8.72
C GLY A 150 12.16 14.44 8.88
N VAL A 151 11.25 13.95 8.02
CA VAL A 151 10.88 12.53 7.92
C VAL A 151 11.77 11.81 6.91
N GLU A 152 12.13 12.46 5.80
CA GLU A 152 13.06 11.88 4.80
C GLU A 152 14.49 11.70 5.36
N GLU A 153 14.90 12.52 6.33
CA GLU A 153 16.22 12.45 6.99
C GLU A 153 16.28 11.48 8.18
N ALA A 154 15.18 10.77 8.50
CA ALA A 154 15.17 9.79 9.58
C ALA A 154 16.21 8.68 9.34
N GLU A 155 16.84 8.21 10.43
CA GLU A 155 18.01 7.31 10.39
C GLU A 155 17.84 6.16 9.40
N THR A 156 18.83 6.00 8.52
CA THR A 156 18.87 4.87 7.59
C THR A 156 18.98 3.58 8.40
N ALA A 157 17.88 2.85 8.52
CA ALA A 157 17.84 1.59 9.24
C ALA A 157 18.87 0.60 8.66
N ASP A 158 19.44 -0.24 9.53
CA ASP A 158 20.51 -1.16 9.15
C ASP A 158 20.09 -2.05 7.96
N PRO A 159 20.85 -2.03 6.85
CA PRO A 159 20.51 -2.79 5.66
C PRO A 159 20.48 -4.29 5.90
N ILE A 160 19.45 -4.96 5.36
CA ILE A 160 19.32 -6.42 5.42
C ILE A 160 20.18 -7.02 4.30
N ARG A 161 21.33 -7.57 4.68
CA ARG A 161 22.27 -8.23 3.74
C ARG A 161 22.23 -9.75 3.81
N ASP A 162 21.93 -10.29 4.99
CA ASP A 162 21.79 -11.72 5.18
C ASP A 162 20.35 -12.15 4.85
N THR A 163 20.20 -12.81 3.70
CA THR A 163 18.92 -13.35 3.21
C THR A 163 18.75 -14.83 3.51
N SER A 164 19.65 -15.42 4.32
CA SER A 164 19.51 -16.78 4.83
C SER A 164 18.34 -16.88 5.83
N SER A 165 17.95 -18.12 6.15
CA SER A 165 16.91 -18.35 7.16
C SER A 165 17.27 -17.75 8.53
N GLU A 166 18.55 -17.69 8.90
CA GLU A 166 18.98 -17.07 10.17
C GLU A 166 18.77 -15.55 10.12
N GLY A 167 19.22 -14.88 9.05
CA GLY A 167 19.05 -13.44 8.88
C GLY A 167 17.59 -12.99 8.72
N VAL A 168 16.73 -13.84 8.17
CA VAL A 168 15.31 -13.54 7.93
C VAL A 168 14.42 -13.95 9.10
N ALA A 169 14.88 -14.83 10.01
CA ALA A 169 14.10 -15.32 11.14
C ALA A 169 13.49 -14.20 12.00
N GLU A 170 14.24 -13.14 12.25
CA GLU A 170 13.78 -11.99 13.05
C GLU A 170 12.65 -11.21 12.36
N LEU A 171 12.56 -11.28 11.03
CA LEU A 171 11.50 -10.61 10.26
C LEU A 171 10.20 -11.42 10.27
N VAL A 172 10.26 -12.74 10.48
CA VAL A 172 9.08 -13.62 10.51
C VAL A 172 8.52 -13.68 11.93
N THR A 173 7.84 -12.60 12.30
CA THR A 173 7.27 -12.44 13.64
C THR A 173 5.88 -13.10 13.76
N GLU A 174 5.52 -13.55 14.96
CA GLU A 174 4.18 -14.09 15.25
C GLU A 174 3.06 -13.09 14.89
N PRO A 175 3.16 -11.77 15.18
CA PRO A 175 2.17 -10.80 14.73
C PRO A 175 2.00 -10.75 13.21
N ARG A 176 3.05 -10.96 12.40
CA ARG A 176 2.94 -11.04 10.94
C ARG A 176 2.24 -12.33 10.51
N ILE A 177 2.53 -13.46 11.15
CA ILE A 177 1.86 -14.73 10.86
C ILE A 177 0.37 -14.66 11.23
N ASN A 178 0.04 -14.17 12.42
CA ASN A 178 -1.35 -14.05 12.89
C ASN A 178 -2.16 -13.12 11.99
N ARG A 179 -1.62 -11.94 11.62
CA ARG A 179 -2.27 -11.05 10.65
C ARG A 179 -2.52 -11.73 9.29
N ALA A 180 -1.60 -12.57 8.83
CA ALA A 180 -1.79 -13.33 7.60
C ALA A 180 -2.93 -14.36 7.74
N VAL A 181 -2.95 -15.13 8.83
CA VAL A 181 -3.99 -16.13 9.12
C VAL A 181 -5.37 -15.48 9.27
N GLU A 182 -5.50 -14.50 10.16
CA GLU A 182 -6.74 -13.75 10.41
C GLU A 182 -7.30 -13.16 9.11
N ARG A 183 -6.42 -12.63 8.25
CA ARG A 183 -6.85 -12.08 6.98
C ARG A 183 -7.36 -13.14 6.01
N ILE A 184 -6.73 -14.32 5.95
CA ILE A 184 -7.20 -15.44 5.11
C ILE A 184 -8.58 -15.92 5.60
N GLU A 185 -8.74 -16.07 6.91
CA GLU A 185 -10.00 -16.49 7.53
C GLU A 185 -11.11 -15.46 7.30
N SER A 186 -10.82 -14.17 7.40
CA SER A 186 -11.79 -13.09 7.12
C SER A 186 -12.33 -13.10 5.69
N LEU A 187 -11.67 -13.81 4.78
CA LEU A 187 -12.07 -13.98 3.38
C LEU A 187 -12.76 -15.33 3.13
N ASP A 188 -13.10 -16.08 4.19
CA ASP A 188 -13.68 -17.43 4.14
C ASP A 188 -12.84 -18.42 3.29
N LYS A 189 -11.51 -18.24 3.30
CA LYS A 189 -10.57 -19.10 2.57
C LYS A 189 -9.89 -20.09 3.53
N ALA A 190 -9.56 -21.27 3.00
CA ALA A 190 -8.76 -22.24 3.76
C ALA A 190 -7.36 -21.67 4.04
N VAL A 191 -6.94 -21.71 5.31
CA VAL A 191 -5.59 -21.34 5.73
C VAL A 191 -4.63 -22.42 5.24
N THR A 192 -3.73 -22.06 4.33
CA THR A 192 -2.69 -22.94 3.82
C THR A 192 -1.32 -22.33 4.10
N THR A 193 -0.33 -23.18 4.35
CA THR A 193 1.06 -22.72 4.58
C THR A 193 1.54 -21.82 3.44
N THR A 194 1.29 -22.18 2.18
CA THR A 194 1.70 -21.38 1.01
C THR A 194 1.06 -19.99 0.96
N GLU A 195 -0.21 -19.87 1.34
CA GLU A 195 -0.88 -18.56 1.37
C GLU A 195 -0.36 -17.70 2.53
N VAL A 196 -0.13 -18.29 3.71
CA VAL A 196 0.49 -17.59 4.84
C VAL A 196 1.90 -17.11 4.48
N GLN A 197 2.74 -17.98 3.90
CA GLN A 197 4.08 -17.63 3.42
C GLN A 197 4.05 -16.44 2.46
N THR A 198 3.11 -16.46 1.51
CA THR A 198 3.00 -15.41 0.50
C THR A 198 2.62 -14.08 1.15
N ARG A 199 1.64 -14.06 2.06
CA ARG A 199 1.25 -12.83 2.77
C ARG A 199 2.34 -12.29 3.68
N VAL A 200 3.04 -13.16 4.41
CA VAL A 200 4.16 -12.75 5.27
C VAL A 200 5.28 -12.14 4.44
N PHE A 201 5.63 -12.74 3.29
CA PHE A 201 6.58 -12.16 2.35
C PHE A 201 6.14 -10.77 1.86
N GLU A 202 4.89 -10.62 1.44
CA GLU A 202 4.36 -9.34 0.97
C GLU A 202 4.39 -8.26 2.07
N MET A 203 4.09 -8.62 3.33
CA MET A 203 4.22 -7.72 4.48
C MET A 203 5.67 -7.33 4.75
N ILE A 204 6.61 -8.28 4.77
CA ILE A 204 8.03 -7.99 5.02
C ILE A 204 8.59 -7.08 3.93
N VAL A 205 8.30 -7.34 2.66
CA VAL A 205 8.79 -6.49 1.56
C VAL A 205 8.29 -5.05 1.69
N ARG A 206 7.05 -4.86 2.16
CA ARG A 206 6.47 -3.53 2.41
C ARG A 206 7.07 -2.85 3.63
N GLU A 207 7.12 -3.56 4.76
CA GLU A 207 7.46 -3.04 6.08
C GLU A 207 8.98 -2.88 6.28
N GLU A 208 9.80 -3.58 5.49
CA GLU A 208 11.27 -3.53 5.56
C GLU A 208 11.89 -2.96 4.26
N TYR A 209 11.08 -2.30 3.41
CA TYR A 209 11.46 -1.91 2.05
C TYR A 209 12.82 -1.19 1.98
N ALA A 210 13.01 -0.11 2.74
CA ALA A 210 14.27 0.65 2.74
C ALA A 210 15.49 -0.20 3.13
N ARG A 211 15.34 -1.12 4.10
CA ARG A 211 16.44 -1.99 4.56
C ARG A 211 16.78 -3.05 3.53
N LEU A 212 15.78 -3.61 2.85
CA LEU A 212 15.97 -4.58 1.77
C LEU A 212 16.59 -3.93 0.53
N ASP A 213 16.13 -2.73 0.16
CA ASP A 213 16.66 -1.95 -0.97
C ASP A 213 18.11 -1.52 -0.73
N ALA A 214 18.40 -0.92 0.43
CA ALA A 214 19.76 -0.54 0.80
C ALA A 214 20.71 -1.74 0.93
N GLY A 215 20.17 -2.93 1.24
CA GLY A 215 20.91 -4.17 1.32
C GLY A 215 21.11 -4.86 -0.03
N ASN A 216 20.42 -4.41 -1.08
CA ASN A 216 20.29 -5.10 -2.37
C ASN A 216 19.92 -6.59 -2.15
N ALA A 217 18.94 -6.82 -1.28
CA ALA A 217 18.56 -8.16 -0.85
C ALA A 217 18.00 -8.99 -2.02
N ASP A 218 18.43 -10.25 -2.10
CA ASP A 218 17.83 -11.24 -3.01
C ASP A 218 16.43 -11.61 -2.51
N LEU A 219 15.40 -11.05 -3.13
CA LEU A 219 14.01 -11.25 -2.73
C LEU A 219 13.51 -12.68 -2.94
N ASP A 220 14.10 -13.44 -3.87
CA ASP A 220 13.76 -14.86 -4.06
C ASP A 220 14.37 -15.72 -2.94
N ALA A 221 15.59 -15.39 -2.51
CA ALA A 221 16.20 -15.99 -1.32
C ALA A 221 15.39 -15.67 -0.06
N VAL A 222 14.99 -14.40 0.15
CA VAL A 222 14.13 -13.98 1.27
C VAL A 222 12.80 -14.74 1.26
N ARG A 223 12.15 -14.85 0.09
CA ARG A 223 10.89 -15.61 -0.05
C ARG A 223 11.07 -17.08 0.34
N SER A 224 12.17 -17.69 -0.08
CA SER A 224 12.48 -19.09 0.21
C SER A 224 12.77 -19.32 1.70
N ALA A 225 13.51 -18.40 2.33
CA ALA A 225 13.78 -18.41 3.76
C ALA A 225 12.49 -18.31 4.59
N ILE A 226 11.61 -17.34 4.27
CA ILE A 226 10.28 -17.19 4.90
C ILE A 226 9.47 -18.49 4.75
N GLY A 227 9.50 -19.09 3.55
CA GLY A 227 8.86 -20.37 3.27
C GLY A 227 9.22 -21.44 4.30
N SER A 228 10.51 -21.58 4.57
CA SER A 228 11.04 -22.58 5.51
C SER A 228 10.59 -22.28 6.95
N ILE A 229 10.76 -21.03 7.40
CA ILE A 229 10.43 -20.61 8.78
C ILE A 229 8.93 -20.74 9.07
N VAL A 230 8.07 -20.29 8.16
CA VAL A 230 6.61 -20.37 8.32
C VAL A 230 6.14 -21.83 8.35
N SER A 231 6.75 -22.70 7.53
CA SER A 231 6.40 -24.13 7.52
C SER A 231 6.74 -24.80 8.85
N GLU A 232 7.88 -24.45 9.44
CA GLU A 232 8.28 -24.95 10.76
C GLU A 232 7.30 -24.49 11.84
N LYS A 233 7.01 -23.19 11.90
CA LYS A 233 6.08 -22.60 12.89
C LYS A 233 4.66 -23.17 12.80
N LEU A 234 4.07 -23.23 11.60
CA LEU A 234 2.73 -23.78 11.41
C LEU A 234 2.69 -25.31 11.54
N GLY A 235 3.81 -26.00 11.28
CA GLY A 235 3.93 -27.44 11.48
C GLY A 235 4.00 -27.83 12.97
N THR A 236 4.55 -26.96 13.82
CA THR A 236 4.54 -27.14 15.28
C THR A 236 3.21 -26.82 15.93
N GLU A 237 2.37 -26.00 15.29
CA GLU A 237 1.01 -25.64 15.72
C GLU A 237 -0.06 -26.55 15.10
N SER A 238 0.20 -27.86 14.97
CA SER A 238 -0.86 -28.81 14.59
C SER A 238 -2.02 -28.62 15.58
N TRP A 239 -3.08 -27.98 15.10
CA TRP A 239 -4.29 -27.62 15.82
C TRP A 239 -4.74 -28.82 16.66
N ASP A 240 -4.45 -28.77 17.97
CA ASP A 240 -5.04 -29.69 18.93
C ASP A 240 -6.57 -29.55 18.79
N GLU A 241 -7.19 -30.68 18.51
CA GLU A 241 -8.63 -30.93 18.26
C GLU A 241 -9.65 -30.06 19.02
#